data_AF-A0ABD2VJU0-F1
#
_entry.id   AF-A0ABD2VJU0-F1
#
_cell.length_a   1.000
_cell.length_b   1.000
_cell.length_c   1.000
_cell.angle_alpha   90.00
_cell.angle_beta   90.00
_cell.angle_gamma   90.00
#
_symmetry.space_group_name_H-M   'P 1'
#
loop_
_entity.id
_entity.type
_entity.pdbx_description
1 polymer ?
#
loop_
_entity_poly.entity_id
_entity_poly.type
_entity_poly.pdbx_seq_one_letter_code
_entity_poly.pdbx_strand_id
1 'polypeptide(L)'
;MARKYDKFLELYGYDLLLGSIAAFYVLMVPYTKVEESFNVQAMHDILYHRHQIEKYDHLEFPGVVPRTFIGALLVSILASPVVLLMNLLHVPKLYSLYAVRLVLGGIMLSTLRFFRIQIKKKFGSQVEAFFVILTASQFHLLFYCTRPLPNILAFALVNLAYGFWFKGRLYAALNSMVFATLVFRCDILLLIAPLGLELLLTKSVSFWKALTFCLAAAFLSIGLTVLVDSVIWKRLLWPELEVFWFNSVLNRSSEWGTHPFHWYFTSALPRSLLAAYPLFLLGVLLDRRVFFYILPVLSFVLLYSKLPHKELRFIMSSIPVFNFAAAVAASRLYNNRKKSFWKFLYIAMLGLILGSLHNSFFHGIVRKLS
;
A
#
# COMPACT_ATOMS: atom_id res chain seq x y z
N MET A 1 4.18 -36.44 8.81
CA MET A 1 3.26 -35.38 8.32
C MET A 1 3.28 -34.13 9.22
N ALA A 2 3.15 -34.28 10.55
CA ALA A 2 3.19 -33.17 11.53
C ALA A 2 4.42 -32.24 11.40
N ARG A 3 5.64 -32.78 11.36
CA ARG A 3 6.88 -31.97 11.23
C ARG A 3 6.98 -31.11 9.95
N LYS A 4 6.28 -31.51 8.88
CA LYS A 4 6.22 -30.74 7.62
C LYS A 4 5.17 -29.63 7.69
N TYR A 5 4.08 -29.89 8.42
CA TYR A 5 3.02 -28.93 8.72
C TYR A 5 3.53 -27.82 9.66
N ASP A 6 4.29 -28.18 10.70
CA ASP A 6 4.90 -27.21 11.63
C ASP A 6 5.83 -26.23 10.92
N LYS A 7 6.71 -26.74 10.03
CA LYS A 7 7.58 -25.90 9.20
C LYS A 7 6.78 -24.98 8.26
N PHE A 8 5.67 -25.47 7.70
CA PHE A 8 4.83 -24.67 6.81
C PHE A 8 4.18 -23.50 7.58
N LEU A 9 3.58 -23.77 8.73
CA LEU A 9 2.99 -22.73 9.59
C LEU A 9 4.04 -21.76 10.11
N GLU A 10 5.25 -22.22 10.43
CA GLU A 10 6.35 -21.35 10.85
C GLU A 10 6.81 -20.40 9.73
N LEU A 11 6.74 -20.84 8.47
CA LEU A 11 7.17 -20.05 7.30
C LEU A 11 6.06 -19.16 6.71
N TYR A 12 4.80 -19.60 6.78
CA TYR A 12 3.67 -19.00 6.06
C TYR A 12 2.46 -18.66 6.95
N GLY A 13 2.47 -19.01 8.23
CA GLY A 13 1.31 -18.81 9.12
C GLY A 13 0.86 -17.35 9.19
N TYR A 14 1.79 -16.40 9.26
CA TYR A 14 1.47 -14.97 9.21
C TYR A 14 0.90 -14.53 7.85
N ASP A 15 1.39 -15.10 6.75
CA ASP A 15 0.86 -14.79 5.41
C ASP A 15 -0.56 -15.33 5.25
N LEU A 16 -0.82 -16.54 5.76
CA LEU A 16 -2.14 -17.16 5.75
C LEU A 16 -3.14 -16.35 6.59
N LEU A 17 -2.74 -15.86 7.76
CA LEU A 17 -3.58 -15.02 8.61
C LEU A 17 -4.00 -13.73 7.87
N LEU A 18 -3.03 -12.96 7.35
CA LEU A 18 -3.32 -11.71 6.65
C LEU A 18 -4.10 -11.96 5.35
N GLY A 19 -3.76 -13.03 4.62
CA GLY A 19 -4.46 -13.45 3.42
C GLY A 19 -5.92 -13.84 3.68
N SER A 20 -6.19 -14.55 4.78
CA SER A 20 -7.55 -14.96 5.17
C SER A 20 -8.41 -13.74 5.51
N ILE A 21 -7.86 -12.75 6.21
CA ILE A 21 -8.57 -11.49 6.52
C ILE A 21 -8.84 -10.69 5.23
N ALA A 22 -7.85 -10.59 4.33
CA ALA A 22 -8.03 -9.90 3.04
C ALA A 22 -9.09 -10.59 2.16
N ALA A 23 -9.06 -11.93 2.07
CA ALA A 23 -10.04 -12.72 1.34
C ALA A 23 -11.44 -12.57 1.95
N PHE A 24 -11.56 -12.56 3.28
CA PHE A 24 -12.81 -12.28 3.97
C PHE A 24 -13.42 -10.93 3.53
N TYR A 25 -12.62 -9.86 3.43
CA TYR A 25 -13.13 -8.56 2.95
C TYR A 25 -13.56 -8.58 1.47
N VAL A 26 -12.94 -9.40 0.64
CA VAL A 26 -13.34 -9.57 -0.77
C VAL A 26 -14.71 -10.23 -0.87
N LEU A 27 -14.98 -11.24 -0.04
CA LEU A 27 -16.26 -11.94 0.01
C LEU A 27 -17.36 -11.08 0.63
N MET A 28 -17.06 -10.41 1.74
CA MET A 28 -18.05 -9.62 2.49
C MET A 28 -18.41 -8.31 1.78
N VAL A 29 -17.43 -7.63 1.17
CA VAL A 29 -17.67 -6.34 0.50
C VAL A 29 -17.40 -6.47 -1.00
N PRO A 30 -18.30 -7.10 -1.76
CA PRO A 30 -18.07 -7.45 -3.17
C PRO A 30 -18.12 -6.22 -4.09
N TYR A 31 -18.98 -5.25 -3.77
CA TYR A 31 -19.18 -4.06 -4.58
C TYR A 31 -17.99 -3.09 -4.52
N THR A 32 -17.75 -2.41 -5.63
CA THR A 32 -16.66 -1.46 -5.86
C THR A 32 -17.15 -0.03 -5.79
N LYS A 33 -16.30 0.88 -5.31
CA LYS A 33 -16.59 2.32 -5.39
C LYS A 33 -16.32 2.87 -6.79
N VAL A 34 -16.84 4.07 -7.06
CA VAL A 34 -16.64 4.79 -8.33
C VAL A 34 -15.15 4.96 -8.63
N GLU A 35 -14.32 5.23 -7.63
CA GLU A 35 -12.89 5.48 -7.87
C GLU A 35 -12.08 4.21 -8.18
N GLU A 36 -12.70 3.04 -8.02
CA GLU A 36 -12.15 1.74 -8.43
C GLU A 36 -12.50 1.41 -9.89
N SER A 37 -13.48 2.11 -10.48
CA SER A 37 -14.11 1.74 -11.76
C SER A 37 -13.09 1.56 -12.87
N PHE A 38 -12.19 2.52 -13.08
CA PHE A 38 -11.22 2.48 -14.16
C PHE A 38 -10.43 1.17 -14.19
N ASN A 39 -9.80 0.78 -13.08
CA ASN A 39 -8.99 -0.44 -13.06
C ASN A 39 -9.86 -1.70 -13.10
N VAL A 40 -11.06 -1.67 -12.51
CA VAL A 40 -12.02 -2.79 -12.61
C VAL A 40 -12.38 -3.04 -14.07
N GLN A 41 -12.78 -2.00 -14.80
CA GLN A 41 -13.15 -2.11 -16.20
C GLN A 41 -11.93 -2.43 -17.07
N ALA A 42 -10.79 -1.79 -16.83
CA ALA A 42 -9.55 -2.12 -17.53
C ALA A 42 -9.18 -3.61 -17.39
N MET A 43 -9.30 -4.19 -16.20
CA MET A 43 -9.06 -5.62 -15.99
C MET A 43 -10.11 -6.49 -16.69
N HIS A 44 -11.39 -6.11 -16.64
CA HIS A 44 -12.45 -6.78 -17.39
C HIS A 44 -12.12 -6.78 -18.90
N ASP A 45 -11.81 -5.63 -19.46
CA ASP A 45 -11.61 -5.47 -20.90
C ASP A 45 -10.38 -6.23 -21.40
N ILE A 46 -9.28 -6.22 -20.64
CA ILE A 46 -8.10 -7.02 -20.94
C ILE A 46 -8.42 -8.53 -20.94
N LEU A 47 -9.22 -9.01 -19.98
CA LEU A 47 -9.55 -10.43 -19.86
C LEU A 47 -10.57 -10.90 -20.92
N TYR A 48 -11.57 -10.08 -21.24
CA TYR A 48 -12.71 -10.45 -22.07
C TYR A 48 -12.65 -9.91 -23.51
N HIS A 49 -12.20 -8.66 -23.71
CA HIS A 49 -12.09 -8.04 -25.04
C HIS A 49 -10.69 -8.19 -25.66
N ARG A 50 -9.65 -8.37 -24.84
CA ARG A 50 -8.28 -8.73 -25.25
C ARG A 50 -7.69 -7.74 -26.27
N HIS A 51 -7.61 -8.12 -27.54
CA HIS A 51 -7.04 -7.25 -28.60
C HIS A 51 -8.09 -6.30 -29.20
N GLN A 52 -9.38 -6.47 -28.87
CA GLN A 52 -10.46 -5.62 -29.36
C GLN A 52 -10.54 -4.32 -28.55
N ILE A 53 -9.50 -3.49 -28.66
CA ILE A 53 -9.36 -2.21 -27.92
C ILE A 53 -10.56 -1.28 -28.18
N GLU A 54 -11.20 -1.39 -29.34
CA GLU A 54 -12.39 -0.60 -29.70
C GLU A 54 -13.59 -0.82 -28.77
N LYS A 55 -13.63 -1.95 -28.05
CA LYS A 55 -14.70 -2.30 -27.12
C LYS A 55 -14.37 -1.95 -25.67
N TYR A 56 -13.25 -1.29 -25.41
CA TYR A 56 -12.84 -0.97 -24.05
C TYR A 56 -13.65 0.21 -23.51
N ASP A 57 -14.05 0.10 -22.25
CA ASP A 57 -14.91 1.06 -21.54
C ASP A 57 -14.30 2.47 -21.52
N HIS A 58 -12.98 2.60 -21.40
CA HIS A 58 -12.30 3.90 -21.30
C HIS A 58 -12.41 4.76 -22.57
N LEU A 59 -12.78 4.19 -23.72
CA LEU A 59 -13.02 4.96 -24.94
C LEU A 59 -14.40 5.64 -24.93
N GLU A 60 -15.39 5.02 -24.29
CA GLU A 60 -16.73 5.59 -24.12
C GLU A 60 -16.83 6.43 -22.83
N PHE A 61 -16.21 5.95 -21.75
CA PHE A 61 -16.20 6.56 -20.42
C PHE A 61 -14.76 6.83 -19.92
N PRO A 62 -14.03 7.78 -20.51
CA PRO A 62 -12.62 8.04 -20.20
C PRO A 62 -12.35 8.59 -18.79
N GLY A 63 -13.40 9.08 -18.10
CA GLY A 63 -13.25 9.81 -16.85
C GLY A 63 -12.61 11.18 -17.03
N VAL A 64 -12.30 11.86 -15.91
CA VAL A 64 -11.78 13.24 -15.92
C VAL A 64 -10.30 13.32 -16.33
N VAL A 65 -9.53 12.29 -15.99
CA VAL A 65 -8.10 12.19 -16.27
C VAL A 65 -7.74 10.75 -16.62
N PRO A 66 -6.83 10.53 -17.59
CA PRO A 66 -6.42 9.19 -17.95
C PRO A 66 -5.68 8.50 -16.80
N ARG A 67 -5.71 7.18 -16.81
CA ARG A 67 -5.02 6.32 -15.85
C ARG A 67 -4.24 5.26 -16.61
N THR A 68 -3.16 4.77 -15.99
CA THR A 68 -2.34 3.73 -16.60
C THR A 68 -3.02 2.37 -16.55
N PHE A 69 -2.87 1.59 -17.62
CA PHE A 69 -3.25 0.20 -17.74
C PHE A 69 -2.20 -0.77 -17.19
N ILE A 70 -0.98 -0.32 -16.86
CA ILE A 70 0.12 -1.21 -16.46
C ILE A 70 -0.26 -2.09 -15.25
N GLY A 71 -0.91 -1.50 -14.25
CA GLY A 71 -1.37 -2.25 -13.07
C GLY A 71 -2.48 -3.24 -13.39
N ALA A 72 -3.48 -2.80 -14.16
CA ALA A 72 -4.57 -3.66 -14.62
C ALA A 72 -4.07 -4.82 -15.49
N LEU A 73 -3.08 -4.58 -16.36
CA LEU A 73 -2.45 -5.58 -17.20
C LEU A 73 -1.72 -6.64 -16.36
N LEU A 74 -0.91 -6.22 -15.39
CA LEU A 74 -0.22 -7.15 -14.49
C LEU A 74 -1.20 -8.05 -13.74
N VAL A 75 -2.25 -7.47 -13.16
CA VAL A 75 -3.27 -8.25 -12.42
C VAL A 75 -4.03 -9.18 -13.36
N SER A 76 -4.39 -8.72 -14.56
CA SER A 76 -5.13 -9.51 -15.54
C SER A 76 -4.31 -10.69 -16.05
N ILE A 77 -3.02 -10.51 -16.35
CA ILE A 77 -2.12 -11.61 -16.76
C ILE A 77 -2.11 -12.70 -15.69
N LEU A 78 -1.94 -12.32 -14.42
CA LEU A 78 -1.90 -13.27 -13.31
C LEU A 78 -3.26 -13.91 -13.00
N ALA A 79 -4.37 -13.20 -13.23
CA ALA A 79 -5.72 -13.72 -13.07
C ALA A 79 -6.19 -14.58 -14.25
N SER A 80 -5.56 -14.43 -15.42
CA SER A 80 -6.01 -15.04 -16.68
C SER A 80 -6.22 -16.56 -16.63
N PRO A 81 -5.40 -17.39 -15.95
CA PRO A 81 -5.63 -18.84 -15.93
C PRO A 81 -6.91 -19.20 -15.18
N VAL A 82 -7.17 -18.50 -14.07
CA VAL A 82 -8.37 -18.70 -13.24
C VAL A 82 -9.62 -18.22 -13.97
N VAL A 83 -9.54 -17.04 -14.59
CA VAL A 83 -10.66 -16.47 -15.34
C VAL A 83 -10.98 -17.28 -16.60
N LEU A 84 -9.96 -17.82 -17.27
CA LEU A 84 -10.15 -18.74 -18.39
C LEU A 84 -10.90 -20.00 -17.95
N LEU A 85 -10.49 -20.61 -16.83
CA LEU A 85 -11.20 -21.77 -16.27
C LEU A 85 -12.65 -21.44 -15.90
N MET A 86 -12.89 -20.27 -15.28
CA MET A 86 -14.25 -19.80 -14.97
C MET A 86 -15.10 -19.65 -16.23
N ASN A 87 -14.55 -19.11 -17.31
CA ASN A 87 -15.24 -18.97 -18.59
C ASN A 87 -15.56 -20.33 -19.22
N LEU A 88 -14.63 -21.29 -19.17
CA LEU A 88 -14.86 -22.65 -19.67
C LEU A 88 -15.97 -23.38 -18.87
N LEU A 89 -16.06 -23.11 -17.57
CA LEU A 89 -17.10 -23.64 -16.69
C LEU A 89 -18.39 -22.82 -16.70
N HIS A 90 -18.51 -21.82 -17.58
CA HIS A 90 -19.68 -20.94 -17.71
C HIS A 90 -20.06 -20.23 -16.40
N VAL A 91 -19.06 -19.93 -15.55
CA VAL A 91 -19.25 -19.19 -14.30
C VAL A 91 -19.58 -17.72 -14.63
N PRO A 92 -20.54 -17.09 -13.94
CA PRO A 92 -20.89 -15.69 -14.19
C PRO A 92 -19.68 -14.74 -14.08
N LYS A 93 -19.61 -13.73 -14.97
CA LYS A 93 -18.50 -12.75 -15.01
C LYS A 93 -18.24 -12.04 -13.67
N LEU A 94 -19.27 -11.92 -12.83
CA LEU A 94 -19.15 -11.37 -11.47
C LEU A 94 -18.04 -12.08 -10.66
N TYR A 95 -17.86 -13.39 -10.83
CA TYR A 95 -16.82 -14.15 -10.12
C TYR A 95 -15.39 -13.79 -10.55
N SER A 96 -15.21 -13.28 -11.78
CA SER A 96 -13.92 -12.75 -12.22
C SER A 96 -13.50 -11.52 -11.43
N LEU A 97 -14.45 -10.71 -10.93
CA LEU A 97 -14.14 -9.59 -10.05
C LEU A 97 -13.47 -10.07 -8.75
N TYR A 98 -14.00 -11.14 -8.14
CA TYR A 98 -13.38 -11.73 -6.95
C TYR A 98 -11.98 -12.27 -7.27
N ALA A 99 -11.81 -12.94 -8.41
CA ALA A 99 -10.53 -13.48 -8.84
C ALA A 99 -9.46 -12.38 -8.98
N VAL A 100 -9.74 -11.30 -9.73
CA VAL A 100 -8.77 -10.20 -9.92
C VAL A 100 -8.47 -9.49 -8.60
N ARG A 101 -9.45 -9.31 -7.71
CA ARG A 101 -9.25 -8.70 -6.39
C ARG A 101 -8.40 -9.56 -5.46
N LEU A 102 -8.57 -10.89 -5.49
CA LEU A 102 -7.72 -11.82 -4.76
C LEU A 102 -6.29 -11.84 -5.30
N VAL A 103 -6.11 -11.79 -6.62
CA VAL A 103 -4.78 -11.69 -7.26
C VAL A 103 -4.09 -10.38 -6.84
N LEU A 104 -4.79 -9.24 -6.91
CA LEU A 104 -4.27 -7.96 -6.43
C LEU A 104 -3.88 -8.01 -4.94
N GLY A 105 -4.74 -8.61 -4.11
CA GLY A 105 -4.45 -8.85 -2.70
C GLY A 105 -3.20 -9.71 -2.50
N GLY A 106 -3.04 -10.76 -3.29
CA GLY A 106 -1.85 -11.62 -3.30
C GLY A 106 -0.58 -10.86 -3.66
N ILE A 107 -0.60 -10.03 -4.70
CA ILE A 107 0.52 -9.15 -5.08
C ILE A 107 0.86 -8.24 -3.89
N MET A 108 -0.14 -7.53 -3.34
CA MET A 108 0.08 -6.61 -2.23
C MET A 108 0.69 -7.31 -1.01
N LEU A 109 0.09 -8.42 -0.56
CA LEU A 109 0.57 -9.17 0.58
C LEU A 109 1.96 -9.78 0.34
N SER A 110 2.32 -10.13 -0.89
CA SER A 110 3.66 -10.60 -1.23
C SER A 110 4.72 -9.50 -1.05
N THR A 111 4.40 -8.26 -1.45
CA THR A 111 5.30 -7.11 -1.25
C THR A 111 5.41 -6.74 0.23
N LEU A 112 4.30 -6.78 0.96
CA LEU A 112 4.28 -6.57 2.41
C LEU A 112 5.06 -7.66 3.15
N ARG A 113 4.98 -8.92 2.71
CA ARG A 113 5.78 -10.03 3.21
C ARG A 113 7.27 -9.77 3.03
N PHE A 114 7.69 -9.28 1.86
CA PHE A 114 9.10 -8.95 1.63
C PHE A 114 9.61 -7.91 2.63
N PHE A 115 8.81 -6.86 2.90
CA PHE A 115 9.11 -5.86 3.92
C PHE A 115 9.14 -6.46 5.34
N ARG A 116 8.11 -7.24 5.73
CA ARG A 116 8.02 -7.96 7.01
C ARG A 116 9.24 -8.83 7.27
N ILE A 117 9.71 -9.57 6.27
CA ILE A 117 10.92 -10.42 6.39
C ILE A 117 12.15 -9.56 6.68
N GLN A 118 12.27 -8.35 6.13
CA GLN A 118 13.40 -7.47 6.48
C GLN A 118 13.28 -6.91 7.89
N ILE A 119 12.07 -6.61 8.37
CA ILE A 119 11.83 -6.25 9.78
C ILE A 119 12.30 -7.38 10.69
N LYS A 120 11.91 -8.64 10.40
CA LYS A 120 12.37 -9.83 11.15
C LYS A 120 13.89 -9.90 11.20
N LYS A 121 14.55 -9.78 10.05
CA LYS A 121 16.01 -9.89 9.94
C LYS A 121 16.74 -8.79 10.74
N LYS A 122 16.18 -7.59 10.80
CA LYS A 122 16.84 -6.42 11.40
C LYS A 122 16.49 -6.19 12.87
N PHE A 123 15.26 -6.50 13.28
CA PHE A 123 14.73 -6.20 14.62
C PHE A 123 14.24 -7.44 15.39
N GLY A 124 14.28 -8.63 14.77
CA GLY A 124 13.96 -9.91 15.40
C GLY A 124 12.51 -10.38 15.22
N SER A 125 12.30 -11.67 15.45
CA SER A 125 11.00 -12.36 15.26
C SER A 125 9.88 -11.81 16.15
N GLN A 126 10.21 -11.27 17.32
CA GLN A 126 9.20 -10.69 18.21
C GLN A 126 8.62 -9.38 17.65
N VAL A 127 9.45 -8.54 17.00
CA VAL A 127 8.99 -7.32 16.32
C VAL A 127 8.15 -7.68 15.10
N GLU A 128 8.56 -8.72 14.35
CA GLU A 128 7.75 -9.27 13.26
C GLU A 128 6.35 -9.71 13.75
N ALA A 129 6.28 -10.45 14.85
CA ALA A 129 5.00 -10.91 15.40
C ALA A 129 4.08 -9.73 15.76
N PHE A 130 4.59 -8.71 16.47
CA PHE A 130 3.80 -7.52 16.79
C PHE A 130 3.40 -6.73 15.55
N PHE A 131 4.25 -6.65 14.52
CA PHE A 131 3.91 -6.01 13.26
C PHE A 131 2.71 -6.70 12.57
N VAL A 132 2.68 -8.04 12.59
CA VAL A 132 1.57 -8.82 12.05
C VAL A 132 0.31 -8.64 12.89
N ILE A 133 0.41 -8.69 14.23
CA ILE A 133 -0.74 -8.48 15.14
C ILE A 133 -1.37 -7.10 14.89
N LEU A 134 -0.55 -6.05 14.84
CA LEU A 134 -1.03 -4.69 14.59
C LEU A 134 -1.69 -4.59 13.21
N THR A 135 -1.06 -5.13 12.17
CA THR A 135 -1.61 -5.11 10.81
C THR A 135 -2.91 -5.91 10.69
N ALA A 136 -3.00 -7.07 11.33
CA ALA A 136 -4.22 -7.90 11.38
C ALA A 136 -5.35 -7.22 12.17
N SER A 137 -5.00 -6.42 13.18
CA SER A 137 -5.98 -5.67 13.98
C SER A 137 -6.50 -4.40 13.32
N GLN A 138 -5.96 -4.00 12.16
CA GLN A 138 -6.33 -2.79 11.44
C GLN A 138 -7.22 -3.12 10.23
N PHE A 139 -8.39 -2.48 10.18
CA PHE A 139 -9.31 -2.62 9.05
C PHE A 139 -8.71 -2.11 7.72
N HIS A 140 -8.17 -0.89 7.72
CA HIS A 140 -7.92 -0.14 6.47
C HIS A 140 -6.93 -0.85 5.54
N LEU A 141 -5.76 -1.27 6.02
CA LEU A 141 -4.72 -1.84 5.15
C LEU A 141 -5.19 -3.12 4.44
N LEU A 142 -5.77 -4.07 5.18
CA LEU A 142 -6.22 -5.35 4.64
C LEU A 142 -7.53 -5.25 3.85
N PHE A 143 -8.37 -4.25 4.14
CA PHE A 143 -9.53 -3.95 3.30
C PHE A 143 -9.11 -3.36 1.95
N TYR A 144 -8.18 -2.39 1.96
CA TYR A 144 -7.77 -1.70 0.74
C TYR A 144 -6.79 -2.50 -0.12
N CYS A 145 -6.07 -3.49 0.41
CA CYS A 145 -5.09 -4.26 -0.37
C CYS A 145 -5.70 -5.06 -1.55
N THR A 146 -7.01 -5.30 -1.54
CA THR A 146 -7.75 -6.01 -2.60
C THR A 146 -8.60 -5.08 -3.46
N ARG A 147 -8.45 -3.75 -3.29
CA ARG A 147 -9.22 -2.71 -3.98
C ARG A 147 -8.38 -2.12 -5.11
N PRO A 148 -8.83 -2.15 -6.37
CA PRO A 148 -8.03 -1.75 -7.53
C PRO A 148 -7.97 -0.22 -7.68
N LEU A 149 -7.42 0.44 -6.68
CA LEU A 149 -7.15 1.88 -6.67
C LEU A 149 -5.72 2.13 -7.16
N PRO A 150 -5.45 3.22 -7.89
CA PRO A 150 -4.07 3.61 -8.26
C PRO A 150 -3.15 3.74 -7.04
N ASN A 151 -3.68 4.22 -5.91
CA ASN A 151 -2.97 4.28 -4.62
C ASN A 151 -2.46 2.92 -4.15
N ILE A 152 -3.25 1.87 -4.38
CA ILE A 152 -2.93 0.51 -3.91
C ILE A 152 -1.92 -0.15 -4.85
N LEU A 153 -2.00 0.11 -6.16
CA LEU A 153 -0.97 -0.31 -7.10
C LEU A 153 0.38 0.35 -6.79
N ALA A 154 0.39 1.67 -6.54
CA ALA A 154 1.58 2.38 -6.07
C ALA A 154 2.10 1.84 -4.73
N PHE A 155 1.20 1.54 -3.80
CA PHE A 155 1.54 1.03 -2.47
C PHE A 155 2.28 -0.32 -2.51
N ALA A 156 2.01 -1.19 -3.48
CA ALA A 156 2.74 -2.45 -3.63
C ALA A 156 4.24 -2.20 -3.90
N LEU A 157 4.54 -1.22 -4.76
CA LEU A 157 5.91 -0.80 -5.05
C LEU A 157 6.57 -0.07 -3.88
N VAL A 158 5.79 0.70 -3.11
CA VAL A 158 6.28 1.32 -1.88
C VAL A 158 6.66 0.25 -0.83
N ASN A 159 5.87 -0.81 -0.68
CA ASN A 159 6.24 -1.94 0.19
C ASN A 159 7.53 -2.62 -0.28
N LEU A 160 7.71 -2.83 -1.59
CA LEU A 160 8.97 -3.31 -2.15
C LEU A 160 10.13 -2.37 -1.84
N ALA A 161 9.93 -1.06 -2.00
CA ALA A 161 10.91 -0.04 -1.71
C ALA A 161 11.32 -0.05 -0.23
N TYR A 162 10.38 -0.14 0.70
CA TYR A 162 10.68 -0.28 2.12
C TYR A 162 11.42 -1.58 2.44
N GLY A 163 11.05 -2.69 1.80
CA GLY A 163 11.81 -3.93 1.88
C GLY A 163 13.26 -3.75 1.42
N PHE A 164 13.49 -3.13 0.25
CA PHE A 164 14.85 -2.88 -0.23
C PHE A 164 15.63 -1.92 0.66
N TRP A 165 14.96 -0.89 1.20
CA TRP A 165 15.55 0.06 2.14
C TRP A 165 16.03 -0.64 3.41
N PHE A 166 15.18 -1.46 4.04
CA PHE A 166 15.55 -2.22 5.24
C PHE A 166 16.63 -3.28 4.96
N LYS A 167 16.65 -3.85 3.74
CA LYS A 167 17.70 -4.76 3.26
C LYS A 167 19.04 -4.06 2.96
N GLY A 168 19.07 -2.72 2.88
CA GLY A 168 20.26 -1.95 2.52
C GLY A 168 20.49 -1.82 1.00
N ARG A 169 19.55 -2.25 0.15
CA ARG A 169 19.63 -2.06 -1.32
C ARG A 169 18.99 -0.72 -1.71
N LEU A 170 19.66 0.37 -1.36
CA LEU A 170 19.12 1.73 -1.42
C LEU A 170 18.73 2.18 -2.84
N TYR A 171 19.55 1.89 -3.84
CA TYR A 171 19.23 2.21 -5.24
C TYR A 171 18.00 1.46 -5.77
N ALA A 172 17.80 0.19 -5.34
CA ALA A 172 16.60 -0.56 -5.69
C ALA A 172 15.35 0.02 -5.00
N ALA A 173 15.49 0.54 -3.78
CA ALA A 173 14.40 1.24 -3.09
C ALA A 173 14.01 2.52 -3.83
N LEU A 174 14.98 3.35 -4.20
CA LEU A 174 14.76 4.57 -4.98
C LEU A 174 14.10 4.26 -6.33
N ASN A 175 14.64 3.30 -7.09
CA ASN A 175 14.07 2.92 -8.39
C ASN A 175 12.62 2.41 -8.28
N SER A 176 12.29 1.66 -7.23
CA SER A 176 10.92 1.20 -6.97
C SER A 176 9.98 2.38 -6.70
N MET A 177 10.43 3.39 -5.95
CA MET A 177 9.67 4.61 -5.68
C MET A 177 9.53 5.50 -6.93
N VAL A 178 10.58 5.60 -7.76
CA VAL A 178 10.53 6.33 -9.06
C VAL A 178 9.49 5.69 -9.97
N PHE A 179 9.52 4.37 -10.11
CA PHE A 179 8.53 3.64 -10.91
C PHE A 179 7.11 3.86 -10.36
N ALA A 180 6.91 3.77 -9.04
CA ALA A 180 5.62 4.07 -8.41
C ALA A 180 5.14 5.51 -8.70
N THR A 181 6.07 6.46 -8.67
CA THR A 181 5.80 7.89 -8.87
C THR A 181 5.36 8.20 -10.29
N LEU A 182 6.09 7.67 -11.28
CA LEU A 182 5.90 8.05 -12.67
C LEU A 182 4.81 7.23 -13.37
N VAL A 183 4.55 6.00 -12.92
CA VAL A 183 3.55 5.13 -13.54
C VAL A 183 2.20 5.23 -12.84
N PHE A 184 2.17 5.22 -11.51
CA PHE A 184 0.91 5.04 -10.78
C PHE A 184 0.42 6.29 -10.06
N ARG A 185 1.31 7.02 -9.38
CA ARG A 185 0.95 8.18 -8.55
C ARG A 185 2.10 9.15 -8.31
N CYS A 186 2.01 10.35 -8.84
CA CYS A 186 2.99 11.42 -8.67
C CYS A 186 3.18 11.84 -7.21
N ASP A 187 2.17 11.65 -6.34
CA ASP A 187 2.25 12.05 -4.94
C ASP A 187 3.29 11.24 -4.13
N ILE A 188 3.71 10.07 -4.63
CA ILE A 188 4.81 9.30 -4.04
C ILE A 188 6.14 10.09 -4.13
N LEU A 189 6.21 11.12 -4.98
CA LEU A 189 7.30 12.09 -4.97
C LEU A 189 7.48 12.74 -3.58
N LEU A 190 6.39 12.99 -2.86
CA LEU A 190 6.41 13.57 -1.51
C LEU A 190 7.04 12.62 -0.48
N LEU A 191 7.17 11.32 -0.80
CA LEU A 191 7.84 10.33 0.02
C LEU A 191 9.28 10.05 -0.43
N ILE A 192 9.52 9.95 -1.75
CA ILE A 192 10.88 9.74 -2.27
C ILE A 192 11.79 10.94 -2.00
N ALA A 193 11.27 12.16 -2.03
CA ALA A 193 12.05 13.37 -1.79
C ALA A 193 12.67 13.41 -0.37
N PRO A 194 11.91 13.28 0.73
CA PRO A 194 12.50 13.26 2.07
C PRO A 194 13.35 12.00 2.31
N LEU A 195 12.98 10.84 1.75
CA LEU A 195 13.80 9.63 1.87
C LEU A 195 15.14 9.81 1.15
N GLY A 196 15.13 10.29 -0.09
CA GLY A 196 16.33 10.57 -0.87
C GLY A 196 17.23 11.61 -0.20
N LEU A 197 16.64 12.67 0.36
CA LEU A 197 17.36 13.68 1.12
C LEU A 197 18.04 13.06 2.35
N GLU A 198 17.34 12.25 3.14
CA GLU A 198 17.93 11.54 4.27
C GLU A 198 19.10 10.65 3.83
N LEU A 199 18.93 9.88 2.75
CA LEU A 199 19.99 8.99 2.24
C LEU A 199 21.23 9.78 1.75
N LEU A 200 21.04 10.97 1.20
CA LEU A 200 22.13 11.86 0.78
C LEU A 200 22.82 12.50 2.00
N LEU A 201 22.06 13.03 2.95
CA LEU A 201 22.59 13.67 4.16
C LEU A 201 23.36 12.69 5.05
N THR A 202 22.87 11.45 5.14
CA THR A 202 23.56 10.36 5.86
C THR A 202 24.74 9.79 5.08
N LYS A 203 25.01 10.27 3.85
CA LYS A 203 26.02 9.73 2.93
C LYS A 203 25.85 8.24 2.63
N SER A 204 24.63 7.72 2.80
CA SER A 204 24.28 6.32 2.52
C SER A 204 24.25 6.03 1.01
N VAL A 205 23.99 7.06 0.19
CA VAL A 205 24.07 7.01 -1.27
C VAL A 205 24.91 8.16 -1.82
N SER A 206 25.68 7.89 -2.86
CA SER A 206 26.35 8.93 -3.64
C SER A 206 25.34 9.69 -4.51
N PHE A 207 25.41 11.03 -4.52
CA PHE A 207 24.54 11.89 -5.33
C PHE A 207 24.55 11.51 -6.82
N TRP A 208 25.73 11.42 -7.43
CA TRP A 208 25.86 11.11 -8.86
C TRP A 208 25.33 9.72 -9.20
N LYS A 209 25.61 8.71 -8.35
CA LYS A 209 25.05 7.37 -8.54
C LYS A 209 23.52 7.37 -8.34
N ALA A 210 23.01 8.08 -7.34
CA ALA A 210 21.57 8.16 -7.13
C ALA A 210 20.89 8.82 -8.33
N LEU A 211 21.47 9.90 -8.85
CA LEU A 211 20.97 10.59 -10.03
C LEU A 211 20.95 9.68 -11.26
N THR A 212 22.03 8.95 -11.57
CA THR A 212 22.07 8.07 -12.73
C THR A 212 21.06 6.92 -12.63
N PHE A 213 20.95 6.27 -11.47
CA PHE A 213 19.98 5.19 -11.26
C PHE A 213 18.53 5.71 -11.33
N CYS A 214 18.24 6.86 -10.72
CA CYS A 214 16.91 7.46 -10.76
C CYS A 214 16.54 7.93 -12.17
N LEU A 215 17.47 8.54 -12.93
CA LEU A 215 17.22 8.96 -14.31
C LEU A 215 17.01 7.75 -15.24
N ALA A 216 17.81 6.70 -15.09
CA ALA A 216 17.62 5.46 -15.84
C ALA A 216 16.24 4.83 -15.52
N ALA A 217 15.88 4.74 -14.24
CA ALA A 217 14.57 4.25 -13.82
C ALA A 217 13.45 5.15 -14.36
N ALA A 218 13.62 6.47 -14.36
CA ALA A 218 12.62 7.41 -14.87
C ALA A 218 12.41 7.24 -16.37
N PHE A 219 13.48 7.19 -17.15
CA PHE A 219 13.41 6.97 -18.59
C PHE A 219 12.71 5.66 -18.94
N LEU A 220 13.08 4.56 -18.26
CA LEU A 220 12.44 3.26 -18.45
C LEU A 220 10.96 3.26 -18.03
N SER A 221 10.62 3.94 -16.92
CA SER A 221 9.24 4.03 -16.43
C SER A 221 8.35 4.81 -17.38
N ILE A 222 8.83 5.98 -17.83
CA ILE A 222 8.12 6.85 -18.78
C ILE A 222 7.99 6.14 -20.12
N GLY A 223 9.06 5.53 -20.62
CA GLY A 223 9.02 4.71 -21.83
C GLY A 223 7.96 3.62 -21.74
N LEU A 224 7.91 2.87 -20.64
CA LEU A 224 6.93 1.80 -20.46
C LEU A 224 5.48 2.31 -20.45
N THR A 225 5.18 3.34 -19.64
CA THR A 225 3.81 3.89 -19.56
C THR A 225 3.39 4.54 -20.86
N VAL A 226 4.26 5.33 -21.49
CA VAL A 226 3.93 5.96 -22.79
C VAL A 226 3.68 4.89 -23.86
N LEU A 227 4.52 3.85 -23.95
CA LEU A 227 4.35 2.79 -24.94
C LEU A 227 3.07 1.99 -24.74
N VAL A 228 2.80 1.54 -23.51
CA VAL A 228 1.62 0.71 -23.20
C VAL A 228 0.35 1.55 -23.29
N ASP A 229 0.34 2.69 -22.60
CA ASP A 229 -0.88 3.47 -22.44
C ASP A 229 -1.26 4.19 -23.73
N SER A 230 -0.30 4.67 -24.55
CA SER A 230 -0.65 5.35 -25.81
C SER A 230 -1.32 4.41 -26.81
N VAL A 231 -0.94 3.13 -26.83
CA VAL A 231 -1.57 2.12 -27.67
C VAL A 231 -3.02 1.88 -27.23
N ILE A 232 -3.26 1.71 -25.93
CA ILE A 232 -4.59 1.40 -25.40
C ILE A 232 -5.52 2.62 -25.46
N TRP A 233 -5.00 3.82 -25.18
CA TRP A 233 -5.74 5.07 -25.26
C TRP A 233 -5.88 5.65 -26.68
N LYS A 234 -5.26 5.02 -27.69
CA LYS A 234 -5.28 5.46 -29.09
C LYS A 234 -4.77 6.90 -29.32
N ARG A 235 -3.95 7.44 -28.41
CA ARG A 235 -3.29 8.75 -28.54
C ARG A 235 -1.99 8.76 -27.76
N LEU A 236 -1.00 9.53 -28.20
CA LEU A 236 0.25 9.70 -27.46
C LEU A 236 -0.03 10.40 -26.13
N LEU A 237 0.23 9.73 -25.01
CA LEU A 237 0.08 10.34 -23.69
C LEU A 237 0.93 9.68 -22.61
N TRP A 238 1.18 10.44 -21.55
CA TRP A 238 1.70 9.93 -20.28
C TRP A 238 0.62 10.16 -19.20
N PRO A 239 -0.08 9.10 -18.74
CA PRO A 239 -1.29 9.27 -17.93
C PRO A 239 -1.02 10.10 -16.66
N GLU A 240 0.06 9.78 -15.96
CA GLU A 240 0.36 10.44 -14.69
C GLU A 240 0.80 11.90 -14.87
N LEU A 241 1.37 12.26 -16.02
CA LEU A 241 1.68 13.66 -16.31
C LEU A 241 0.41 14.49 -16.50
N GLU A 242 -0.60 13.96 -17.20
CA GLU A 242 -1.89 14.64 -17.34
C GLU A 242 -2.62 14.76 -16.00
N VAL A 243 -2.54 13.71 -15.16
CA VAL A 243 -3.06 13.74 -13.78
C VAL A 243 -2.37 14.81 -12.93
N PHE A 244 -1.04 14.89 -13.01
CA PHE A 244 -0.26 15.91 -12.30
C PHE A 244 -0.61 17.32 -12.79
N TRP A 245 -0.68 17.51 -14.11
CA TRP A 245 -1.07 18.79 -14.71
C TRP A 245 -2.46 19.24 -14.24
N PHE A 246 -3.44 18.34 -14.30
CA PHE A 246 -4.81 18.63 -13.89
C PHE A 246 -4.92 18.98 -12.39
N ASN A 247 -4.27 18.22 -11.51
CA ASN A 247 -4.44 18.40 -10.07
C ASN A 247 -3.55 19.48 -9.47
N SER A 248 -2.29 19.55 -9.91
CA SER A 248 -1.28 20.42 -9.31
C SER A 248 -1.11 21.74 -10.05
N VAL A 249 -1.21 21.74 -11.38
CA VAL A 249 -1.02 22.97 -12.19
C VAL A 249 -2.33 23.73 -12.34
N LEU A 250 -3.42 23.03 -12.68
CA LEU A 250 -4.76 23.65 -12.80
C LEU A 250 -5.48 23.80 -11.45
N ASN A 251 -4.88 23.31 -10.36
CA ASN A 251 -5.39 23.39 -8.99
C ASN A 251 -6.84 22.88 -8.81
N ARG A 252 -7.28 21.93 -9.65
CA ARG A 252 -8.64 21.36 -9.61
C ARG A 252 -8.84 20.37 -8.47
N SER A 253 -7.78 20.07 -7.71
CA SER A 253 -7.87 19.17 -6.56
C SER A 253 -8.83 19.66 -5.47
N SER A 254 -9.03 20.97 -5.33
CA SER A 254 -9.94 21.57 -4.33
C SER A 254 -11.42 21.33 -4.63
N GLU A 255 -11.79 21.00 -5.87
CA GLU A 255 -13.17 20.75 -6.31
C GLU A 255 -13.75 19.47 -5.69
N TRP A 256 -12.88 18.58 -5.19
CA TRP A 256 -13.25 17.31 -4.56
C TRP A 256 -13.44 17.43 -3.03
N GLY A 257 -13.59 18.66 -2.54
CA GLY A 257 -13.72 18.98 -1.12
C GLY A 257 -12.38 19.20 -0.42
N THR A 258 -12.40 19.97 0.66
CA THR A 258 -11.19 20.37 1.39
C THR A 258 -11.26 20.00 2.86
N HIS A 259 -10.08 19.77 3.45
CA HIS A 259 -9.92 19.44 4.86
C HIS A 259 -8.80 20.28 5.48
N PRO A 260 -8.89 20.59 6.78
CA PRO A 260 -7.86 21.38 7.45
C PRO A 260 -6.51 20.65 7.48
N PHE A 261 -5.42 21.40 7.65
CA PHE A 261 -4.05 20.87 7.67
C PHE A 261 -3.89 19.67 8.62
N HIS A 262 -4.41 19.78 9.84
CA HIS A 262 -4.24 18.77 10.88
C HIS A 262 -5.07 17.49 10.68
N TRP A 263 -5.94 17.42 9.66
CA TRP A 263 -6.90 16.34 9.46
C TRP A 263 -6.26 14.94 9.39
N TYR A 264 -5.08 14.81 8.78
CA TYR A 264 -4.39 13.53 8.74
C TYR A 264 -3.98 13.05 10.14
N PHE A 265 -3.56 13.95 11.03
CA PHE A 265 -3.13 13.62 12.39
C PHE A 265 -4.30 13.47 13.37
N THR A 266 -5.38 14.23 13.20
CA THR A 266 -6.54 14.16 14.11
C THR A 266 -7.57 13.12 13.70
N SER A 267 -7.63 12.77 12.41
CA SER A 267 -8.70 11.91 11.88
C SER A 267 -8.18 10.68 11.13
N ALA A 268 -7.34 10.86 10.11
CA ALA A 268 -6.97 9.74 9.23
C ALA A 268 -6.03 8.72 9.90
N LEU A 269 -4.93 9.20 10.52
CA LEU A 269 -3.95 8.35 11.18
C LEU A 269 -4.53 7.63 12.41
N PRO A 270 -5.27 8.29 13.33
CA PRO A 270 -5.89 7.58 14.46
C PRO A 270 -6.83 6.45 14.01
N ARG A 271 -7.65 6.69 12.97
CA ARG A 271 -8.58 5.69 12.41
C ARG A 271 -7.86 4.55 11.66
N SER A 272 -6.73 4.85 11.04
CA SER A 272 -5.96 3.86 10.26
C SER A 272 -5.07 2.99 11.16
N LEU A 273 -4.41 3.61 12.13
CA LEU A 273 -3.39 2.98 12.95
C LEU A 273 -3.95 2.35 14.22
N LEU A 274 -5.07 2.86 14.75
CA LEU A 274 -5.70 2.36 15.98
C LEU A 274 -4.65 2.26 17.12
N ALA A 275 -4.45 1.07 17.71
CA ALA A 275 -3.41 0.83 18.71
C ALA A 275 -2.00 1.27 18.27
N ALA A 276 -1.69 1.17 16.97
CA ALA A 276 -0.38 1.58 16.47
C ALA A 276 -0.15 3.09 16.55
N TYR A 277 -1.21 3.92 16.66
CA TYR A 277 -1.09 5.38 16.69
C TYR A 277 -0.31 5.89 17.91
N PRO A 278 -0.72 5.61 19.17
CA PRO A 278 0.10 5.97 20.33
C PRO A 278 1.39 5.15 20.43
N LEU A 279 1.40 3.91 19.95
CA LEU A 279 2.57 3.03 20.06
C LEU A 279 3.73 3.43 19.15
N PHE A 280 3.48 3.98 17.95
CA PHE A 280 4.59 4.39 17.08
C PHE A 280 5.37 5.56 17.69
N LEU A 281 4.67 6.50 18.35
CA LEU A 281 5.29 7.61 19.08
C LEU A 281 6.19 7.06 20.20
N LEU A 282 5.68 6.10 20.97
CA LEU A 282 6.46 5.42 21.99
C LEU A 282 7.66 4.67 21.36
N GLY A 283 7.52 4.10 20.17
CA GLY A 283 8.60 3.42 19.46
C GLY A 283 9.76 4.35 19.11
N VAL A 284 9.44 5.55 18.64
CA VAL A 284 10.43 6.61 18.37
C VAL A 284 11.15 7.05 19.65
N LEU A 285 10.43 7.16 20.77
CA LEU A 285 11.01 7.53 22.06
C LEU A 285 11.90 6.44 22.66
N LEU A 286 11.52 5.16 22.48
CA LEU A 286 12.22 4.02 23.09
C LEU A 286 13.44 3.54 22.29
N ASP A 287 13.45 3.71 20.97
CA ASP A 287 14.57 3.31 20.11
C ASP A 287 14.89 4.39 19.07
N ARG A 288 16.00 5.11 19.29
CA ARG A 288 16.46 6.19 18.39
C ARG A 288 16.69 5.71 16.95
N ARG A 289 16.94 4.42 16.71
CA ARG A 289 17.12 3.89 15.35
C ARG A 289 15.82 3.95 14.54
N VAL A 290 14.67 3.87 15.21
CA VAL A 290 13.34 3.93 14.58
C VAL A 290 13.06 5.32 14.02
N PHE A 291 13.62 6.36 14.64
CA PHE A 291 13.42 7.75 14.21
C PHE A 291 13.80 7.98 12.73
N PHE A 292 14.95 7.45 12.29
CA PHE A 292 15.40 7.56 10.89
C PHE A 292 14.45 6.85 9.91
N TYR A 293 13.76 5.79 10.34
CA TYR A 293 12.74 5.17 9.49
C TYR A 293 11.45 5.99 9.40
N ILE A 294 11.09 6.65 10.51
CA ILE A 294 9.84 7.41 10.62
C ILE A 294 9.96 8.79 9.99
N LEU A 295 11.14 9.41 10.02
CA LEU A 295 11.33 10.78 9.56
C LEU A 295 10.86 11.02 8.11
N PRO A 296 11.23 10.19 7.11
CA PRO A 296 10.76 10.40 5.73
C PRO A 296 9.24 10.23 5.59
N VAL A 297 8.68 9.28 6.34
CA VAL A 297 7.25 8.94 6.29
C VAL A 297 6.40 10.00 7.00
N LEU A 298 6.88 10.53 8.12
CA LEU A 298 6.25 11.64 8.81
C LEU A 298 6.31 12.91 7.95
N SER A 299 7.44 13.15 7.29
CA SER A 299 7.62 14.25 6.35
C SER A 299 6.66 14.14 5.17
N PHE A 300 6.48 12.94 4.61
CA PHE A 300 5.48 12.65 3.59
C PHE A 300 4.07 13.05 4.05
N VAL A 301 3.63 12.62 5.25
CA VAL A 301 2.31 12.98 5.77
C VAL A 301 2.17 14.50 6.00
N LEU A 302 3.21 15.15 6.52
CA LEU A 302 3.23 16.61 6.73
C LEU A 302 3.16 17.39 5.42
N LEU A 303 3.90 16.97 4.41
CA LEU A 303 3.88 17.58 3.08
C LEU A 303 2.51 17.39 2.43
N TYR A 304 1.96 16.18 2.48
CA TYR A 304 0.61 15.91 1.97
C TYR A 304 -0.46 16.71 2.73
N SER A 305 -0.27 16.96 4.02
CA SER A 305 -1.20 17.75 4.86
C SER A 305 -1.39 19.18 4.35
N LYS A 306 -0.44 19.72 3.57
CA LYS A 306 -0.54 21.04 2.94
C LYS A 306 -1.51 21.07 1.76
N LEU A 307 -1.81 19.92 1.14
CA LEU A 307 -2.75 19.85 0.02
C LEU A 307 -4.19 20.01 0.51
N PRO A 308 -5.04 20.77 -0.21
CA PRO A 308 -6.39 21.09 0.26
C PRO A 308 -7.28 19.85 0.37
N HIS A 309 -7.29 19.03 -0.68
CA HIS A 309 -8.03 17.78 -0.72
C HIS A 309 -7.26 16.64 -0.06
N LYS A 310 -7.95 15.90 0.81
CA LYS A 310 -7.33 14.86 1.65
C LYS A 310 -8.22 13.63 1.71
N GLU A 311 -7.60 12.48 1.61
CA GLU A 311 -8.28 11.19 1.77
C GLU A 311 -7.34 10.19 2.43
N LEU A 312 -7.91 9.26 3.20
CA LEU A 312 -7.14 8.27 3.92
C LEU A 312 -6.26 7.41 3.00
N ARG A 313 -6.75 7.07 1.79
CA ARG A 313 -6.02 6.23 0.83
C ARG A 313 -4.73 6.88 0.31
N PHE A 314 -4.61 8.20 0.35
CA PHE A 314 -3.43 8.91 -0.13
C PHE A 314 -2.21 8.71 0.77
N ILE A 315 -2.43 8.55 2.07
CA ILE A 315 -1.35 8.33 3.04
C ILE A 315 -1.19 6.85 3.42
N MET A 316 -1.87 5.92 2.73
CA MET A 316 -1.82 4.48 3.03
C MET A 316 -0.39 3.94 3.07
N SER A 317 0.47 4.45 2.18
CA SER A 317 1.90 4.15 2.10
C SER A 317 2.65 4.38 3.42
N SER A 318 2.16 5.25 4.30
CA SER A 318 2.81 5.52 5.60
C SER A 318 2.57 4.43 6.65
N ILE A 319 1.47 3.68 6.54
CA ILE A 319 0.97 2.78 7.59
C ILE A 319 1.97 1.68 7.96
N PRO A 320 2.61 0.96 7.01
CA PRO A 320 3.55 -0.11 7.37
C PRO A 320 4.72 0.37 8.22
N VAL A 321 5.26 1.56 7.96
CA VAL A 321 6.40 2.08 8.72
C VAL A 321 5.97 2.50 10.13
N PHE A 322 4.77 3.10 10.27
CA PHE A 322 4.20 3.36 11.60
C PHE A 322 3.91 2.07 12.38
N ASN A 323 3.39 1.02 11.72
CA ASN A 323 3.20 -0.30 12.33
C ASN A 323 4.53 -0.91 12.77
N PHE A 324 5.59 -0.76 11.98
CA PHE A 324 6.94 -1.19 12.35
C PHE A 324 7.41 -0.49 13.64
N ALA A 325 7.30 0.84 13.72
CA ALA A 325 7.68 1.59 14.92
C ALA A 325 6.86 1.18 16.15
N ALA A 326 5.55 1.01 15.98
CA ALA A 326 4.66 0.51 17.02
C ALA A 326 5.02 -0.92 17.47
N ALA A 327 5.44 -1.78 16.54
CA ALA A 327 5.87 -3.14 16.84
C ALA A 327 7.19 -3.18 17.63
N VAL A 328 8.12 -2.25 17.38
CA VAL A 328 9.33 -2.09 18.20
C VAL A 328 8.97 -1.70 19.63
N ALA A 329 8.05 -0.74 19.82
CA ALA A 329 7.55 -0.38 21.14
C ALA A 329 6.89 -1.57 21.84
N ALA A 330 5.98 -2.27 21.16
CA ALA A 330 5.26 -3.41 21.71
C ALA A 330 6.21 -4.54 22.15
N SER A 331 7.25 -4.80 21.35
CA SER A 331 8.31 -5.74 21.70
C SER A 331 9.05 -5.33 22.98
N ARG A 332 9.40 -4.04 23.12
CA ARG A 332 10.08 -3.53 24.32
C ARG A 332 9.19 -3.59 25.56
N LEU A 333 7.90 -3.26 25.43
CA LEU A 333 6.91 -3.37 26.49
C LEU A 333 6.77 -4.83 26.97
N TYR A 334 6.62 -5.77 26.05
CA TYR A 334 6.53 -7.19 26.37
C TYR A 334 7.76 -7.71 27.12
N ASN A 335 8.97 -7.33 26.69
CA ASN A 335 10.21 -7.76 27.34
C ASN A 335 10.37 -7.23 28.76
N ASN A 336 9.83 -6.03 29.05
CA ASN A 336 9.93 -5.41 30.36
C ASN A 336 8.68 -5.60 31.26
N ARG A 337 7.69 -6.38 30.82
CA ARG A 337 6.37 -6.54 31.48
C ARG A 337 6.38 -6.94 32.96
N LYS A 338 7.50 -7.47 33.47
CA LYS A 338 7.67 -7.83 34.89
C LYS A 338 7.99 -6.64 35.80
N LYS A 339 8.42 -5.50 35.26
CA LYS A 339 8.74 -4.28 36.03
C LYS A 339 7.47 -3.46 36.26
N SER A 340 7.27 -2.89 37.45
CA SER A 340 6.02 -2.23 37.88
C SER A 340 5.46 -1.22 36.85
N PHE A 341 6.22 -0.19 36.48
CA PHE A 341 5.78 0.81 35.48
C PHE A 341 5.51 0.21 34.10
N TRP A 342 6.35 -0.72 33.65
CA TRP A 342 6.21 -1.38 32.35
C TRP A 342 5.04 -2.36 32.28
N LYS A 343 4.66 -2.95 33.42
CA LYS A 343 3.47 -3.81 33.54
C LYS A 343 2.21 -3.02 33.22
N PHE A 344 2.09 -1.80 33.73
CA PHE A 344 0.97 -0.91 33.41
C PHE A 344 0.92 -0.59 31.91
N LEU A 345 2.04 -0.17 31.31
CA LEU A 345 2.10 0.13 29.87
C LEU A 345 1.80 -1.10 29.00
N TYR A 346 2.24 -2.29 29.42
CA TYR A 346 1.94 -3.54 28.74
C TYR A 346 0.44 -3.89 28.80
N ILE A 347 -0.21 -3.72 29.96
CA ILE A 347 -1.67 -3.92 30.09
C ILE A 347 -2.43 -2.90 29.22
N ALA A 348 -2.00 -1.63 29.21
CA ALA A 348 -2.58 -0.61 28.35
C ALA A 348 -2.43 -0.97 26.87
N MET A 349 -1.26 -1.47 26.44
CA MET A 349 -1.03 -1.95 25.08
C MET A 349 -1.98 -3.11 24.71
N LEU A 350 -2.19 -4.08 25.61
CA LEU A 350 -3.14 -5.17 25.37
C LEU A 350 -4.56 -4.64 25.21
N GLY A 351 -4.99 -3.71 26.08
CA GLY A 351 -6.29 -3.04 25.98
C GLY A 351 -6.47 -2.31 24.65
N LEU A 352 -5.45 -1.60 24.18
CA LEU A 352 -5.47 -0.93 22.87
C LEU A 352 -5.60 -1.91 21.70
N ILE A 353 -4.88 -3.03 21.73
CA ILE A 353 -4.95 -4.05 20.66
C ILE A 353 -6.34 -4.71 20.66
N LEU A 354 -6.89 -5.05 21.82
CA LEU A 354 -8.24 -5.61 21.93
C LEU A 354 -9.30 -4.62 21.46
N GLY A 355 -9.18 -3.34 21.84
CA GLY A 355 -10.05 -2.27 21.36
C GLY A 355 -9.95 -2.06 19.84
N SER A 356 -8.74 -2.24 19.27
CA SER A 356 -8.53 -2.17 17.82
C SER A 356 -9.22 -3.31 17.08
N LEU A 357 -9.15 -4.53 17.61
CA LEU A 357 -9.86 -5.69 17.05
C LEU A 357 -11.37 -5.46 17.08
N HIS A 358 -11.91 -4.98 18.21
CA HIS A 358 -13.32 -4.64 18.33
C HIS A 358 -13.73 -3.56 17.32
N ASN A 359 -12.97 -2.46 17.23
CA ASN A 359 -13.29 -1.37 16.31
C ASN A 359 -13.17 -1.79 14.84
N SER A 360 -12.14 -2.57 14.47
CA SER A 360 -12.01 -3.10 13.11
C SER A 360 -13.17 -4.01 12.72
N PHE A 361 -13.68 -4.82 13.66
CA PHE A 361 -14.86 -5.65 13.42
C PHE A 361 -16.13 -4.79 13.29
N PHE A 362 -16.43 -3.94 14.26
CA PHE A 362 -17.69 -3.16 14.26
C PHE A 362 -17.72 -2.03 13.21
N HIS A 363 -16.67 -1.23 13.10
CA HIS A 363 -16.66 -0.11 12.15
C HIS A 363 -16.34 -0.52 10.73
N GLY A 364 -15.49 -1.54 10.57
CA GLY A 364 -15.03 -2.00 9.26
C GLY A 364 -16.05 -2.88 8.54
N ILE A 365 -16.67 -3.81 9.28
CA ILE A 365 -17.55 -4.84 8.73
C ILE A 365 -19.01 -4.37 8.83
N VAL A 366 -19.52 -4.04 10.02
CA VAL A 366 -20.96 -3.75 10.20
C VAL A 366 -21.40 -2.50 9.43
N ARG A 367 -20.63 -1.40 9.52
CA ARG A 367 -21.01 -0.09 8.94
C ARG A 367 -20.90 0.02 7.42
N LYS A 368 -20.20 -0.91 6.76
CA LYS A 368 -20.04 -0.95 5.29
C LYS A 368 -20.83 -2.09 4.64
N LEU A 369 -21.37 -3.01 5.44
CA LEU A 369 -22.28 -4.06 5.00
C LEU A 369 -23.76 -3.65 5.15
N SER A 370 -24.06 -2.70 6.05
CA SER A 370 -25.31 -1.94 6.08
C SER A 370 -25.30 -0.83 5.04
#